data_AF-A0A2N6VK59-F1
#
_entry.id   AF-A0A2N6VK59-F1
#
_cell.length_a   1.000
_cell.length_b   1.000
_cell.length_c   1.000
_cell.angle_alpha   90.00
_cell.angle_beta   90.00
_cell.angle_gamma   90.00
#
_symmetry.space_group_name_H-M   'P 1'
#
loop_
_entity.id
_entity.type
_entity.pdbx_description
1 polymer ?
#
loop_
_entity_poly.entity_id
_entity_poly.type
_entity_poly.pdbx_seq_one_letter_code
_entity_poly.pdbx_strand_id
1 'polypeptide(L)' 'EMARRGTPFVGLLYCGLALTKNGIEVIEFNARFGDPETQAVLQRLTSPLGTVLHAAATGELAQLPPL' A
#
# COMPACT_ATOMS: atom_id res chain seq x y z
N GLU A 1 -14.86 -0.89 1.05
CA GLU A 1 -15.70 -0.97 2.27
C GLU A 1 -15.49 0.19 3.24
N MET A 2 -14.27 0.46 3.70
CA MET A 2 -13.95 1.55 4.63
C MET A 2 -14.45 2.93 4.15
N ALA A 3 -14.18 3.30 2.89
CA ALA A 3 -14.71 4.53 2.30
C ALA A 3 -16.25 4.58 2.29
N ARG A 4 -16.92 3.45 2.01
CA ARG A 4 -18.39 3.33 2.04
C ARG A 4 -18.96 3.55 3.46
N ARG A 5 -18.20 3.20 4.50
CA ARG A 5 -18.55 3.44 5.91
C ARG A 5 -18.20 4.84 6.42
N GLY A 6 -17.66 5.71 5.57
CA GLY A 6 -17.23 7.06 5.97
C GLY A 6 -15.91 7.10 6.75
N THR A 7 -15.14 6.01 6.74
CA THR A 7 -13.84 5.90 7.42
C THR A 7 -12.74 5.51 6.43
N PRO A 8 -12.45 6.32 5.40
CA PRO A 8 -11.49 5.95 4.36
C PRO A 8 -10.11 5.64 4.95
N PHE A 9 -9.47 4.59 4.43
CA PHE A 9 -8.09 4.25 4.79
C PHE A 9 -7.12 5.12 4.01
N VAL A 10 -6.18 5.77 4.70
CA VAL A 10 -5.09 6.54 4.12
C VAL A 10 -3.79 6.07 4.76
N GLY A 11 -2.82 5.67 3.94
CA GLY A 11 -1.55 5.12 4.38
C GLY A 11 -1.14 3.91 3.57
N LEU A 12 -0.27 3.07 4.14
CA LEU A 12 0.16 1.83 3.50
C LEU A 12 -0.73 0.66 3.95
N LEU A 13 -1.40 0.04 2.97
CA LEU A 13 -2.12 -1.21 3.17
C LEU A 13 -1.25 -2.37 2.71
N TYR A 14 -0.76 -3.14 3.66
CA TYR A 14 -0.03 -4.39 3.39
C TYR A 14 -1.03 -5.54 3.33
N CYS A 15 -0.92 -6.37 2.28
CA CYS A 15 -1.80 -7.52 2.07
C CYS A 15 -0.97 -8.80 2.10
N GLY A 16 -1.19 -9.65 3.09
CA GLY A 16 -0.70 -11.03 3.07
C GLY A 16 -1.56 -11.84 2.11
N LEU A 17 -0.96 -12.39 1.06
CA LEU A 17 -1.66 -13.12 0.00
C LEU A 17 -1.19 -14.57 -0.08
N ALA A 18 -2.13 -15.50 -0.23
CA ALA A 18 -1.87 -16.89 -0.57
C ALA A 18 -2.25 -17.16 -2.02
N LEU A 19 -1.38 -17.84 -2.77
CA LEU A 19 -1.74 -18.41 -4.06
C LEU A 19 -2.28 -19.83 -3.83
N THR A 20 -3.58 -20.03 -4.06
CA THR A 20 -4.25 -21.33 -3.92
C THR A 20 -4.64 -21.89 -5.28
N LYS A 21 -5.14 -23.14 -5.30
CA LYS A 21 -5.72 -23.76 -6.50
C LYS A 21 -6.92 -22.99 -7.08
N ASN A 22 -7.55 -22.13 -6.27
CA ASN A 22 -8.72 -21.36 -6.66
C ASN A 22 -8.37 -19.90 -7.03
N GLY A 23 -7.10 -19.51 -6.90
CA GLY A 23 -6.63 -18.15 -7.19
C GLY A 23 -5.90 -17.50 -6.02
N ILE A 24 -5.73 -16.18 -6.09
CA ILE A 24 -5.11 -15.39 -5.03
C ILE A 24 -6.16 -15.11 -3.95
N GLU A 25 -5.85 -15.48 -2.72
CA GLU A 25 -6.68 -15.26 -1.55
C GLU A 25 -5.96 -14.35 -0.53
N VAL A 26 -6.72 -13.48 0.15
CA VAL A 26 -6.17 -12.62 1.21
C VAL A 26 -6.13 -13.43 2.51
N ILE A 27 -4.96 -13.47 3.14
CA ILE A 27 -4.74 -14.05 4.47
C ILE A 27 -5.01 -12.98 5.53
N GLU A 28 -4.38 -11.82 5.37
CA GLU A 28 -4.42 -10.74 6.35
C GLU A 28 -4.17 -9.37 5.73
N PHE A 29 -4.54 -8.34 6.49
CA PHE A 29 -4.20 -6.95 6.21
C PHE A 29 -3.39 -6.37 7.37
N ASN A 30 -2.39 -5.55 7.05
CA ASN A 30 -1.67 -4.70 8.00
C ASN A 30 -1.72 -3.24 7.53
N ALA A 31 -1.74 -2.31 8.49
CA ALA A 31 -1.87 -0.86 8.25
C ALA A 31 -0.53 -0.11 8.38
N ARG A 32 0.58 -0.79 8.09
CA ARG A 32 1.94 -0.28 8.25
C ARG A 32 2.87 -1.00 7.28
N PHE A 33 4.06 -0.42 7.07
CA PHE A 33 5.17 -1.08 6.38
C PHE A 33 5.47 -2.45 7.02
N GLY A 34 5.66 -3.47 6.18
CA GLY A 34 6.14 -4.78 6.62
C GLY A 34 7.62 -4.73 6.99
N ASP A 35 8.07 -5.57 7.90
CA ASP A 35 9.48 -5.72 8.25
C ASP A 35 9.76 -7.22 8.32
N PRO A 36 10.62 -7.79 7.44
CA PRO A 36 11.66 -7.11 6.63
C PRO A 36 11.29 -6.82 5.16
N GLU A 37 10.02 -6.88 4.76
CA GLU A 37 9.64 -6.77 3.35
C GLU A 37 9.92 -5.37 2.76
N THR A 38 9.78 -4.32 3.58
CA THR A 38 9.91 -2.92 3.14
C THR A 38 11.29 -2.63 2.58
N GLN A 39 12.33 -3.25 3.13
CA GLN A 39 13.72 -3.04 2.74
C GLN A 39 13.92 -3.41 1.26
N ALA A 40 13.40 -4.56 0.83
CA ALA A 40 13.51 -5.02 -0.56
C ALA A 40 12.65 -4.18 -1.53
N VAL A 41 11.48 -3.71 -1.08
CA VAL A 41 10.59 -2.87 -1.89
C VAL A 41 11.18 -1.48 -2.09
N LEU A 42 11.64 -0.83 -1.02
CA LEU A 42 12.20 0.53 -1.08
C LEU A 42 13.51 0.58 -1.88
N GLN A 43 14.28 -0.49 -1.92
CA GLN A 43 15.47 -0.59 -2.79
C GLN A 43 15.14 -0.51 -4.28
N ARG A 44 13.90 -0.82 -4.68
CA ARG A 44 13.45 -0.76 -6.08
C ARG A 44 12.71 0.53 -6.41
N LEU A 45 12.41 1.35 -5.42
CA LEU A 45 11.65 2.58 -5.60
C LEU A 45 12.52 3.64 -6.26
N THR A 46 12.11 4.14 -7.42
CA THR A 46 12.84 5.20 -8.13
C THR A 46 12.37 6.60 -7.73
N SER A 47 11.09 6.72 -7.39
CA SER A 47 10.50 7.95 -6.86
C SER A 47 10.99 8.26 -5.44
N PRO A 48 11.13 9.53 -5.04
CA PRO A 48 11.35 9.88 -3.65
C PRO A 48 10.18 9.42 -2.76
N LEU A 49 10.48 8.58 -1.76
CA LEU A 49 9.47 8.04 -0.84
C LEU A 49 8.61 9.14 -0.19
N GLY A 50 9.24 10.24 0.23
CA GLY A 50 8.53 11.36 0.86
C GLY A 50 7.45 12.00 -0.03
N THR A 51 7.66 12.04 -1.34
CA THR A 51 6.67 12.55 -2.31
C THR A 51 5.43 11.67 -2.34
N VAL A 52 5.61 10.34 -2.40
CA VAL A 52 4.51 9.38 -2.43
C VAL A 52 3.72 9.40 -1.11
N LEU A 53 4.43 9.44 0.02
CA LEU A 53 3.80 9.51 1.34
C LEU A 53 3.03 10.82 1.55
N HIS A 54 3.58 11.95 1.12
CA HIS A 54 2.91 13.24 1.21
C HIS A 54 1.64 13.27 0.35
N ALA A 55 1.73 12.84 -0.92
CA ALA A 55 0.59 12.79 -1.82
C ALA A 55 -0.52 11.86 -1.31
N ALA A 56 -0.18 10.73 -0.67
CA ALA A 56 -1.15 9.89 0.00
C ALA A 56 -1.86 10.62 1.15
N ALA A 57 -1.10 11.30 2.02
CA ALA A 57 -1.64 12.02 3.17
C ALA A 57 -2.50 13.23 2.78
N THR A 58 -2.24 13.88 1.63
CA THR A 58 -3.00 15.03 1.14
C THR A 58 -4.13 14.68 0.16
N GLY A 59 -4.29 13.40 -0.20
CA GLY A 59 -5.32 12.95 -1.14
C GLY A 59 -4.98 13.19 -2.62
N GLU A 60 -3.71 13.45 -2.92
CA GLU A 60 -3.20 13.76 -4.26
C GLU A 60 -2.47 12.58 -4.91
N LEU A 61 -2.40 11.41 -4.26
CA LEU A 61 -1.65 10.23 -4.74
C LEU A 61 -2.00 9.84 -6.19
N ALA A 62 -3.26 9.96 -6.58
CA ALA A 62 -3.72 9.63 -7.94
C ALA A 62 -3.19 10.59 -9.03
N GLN A 63 -2.57 11.71 -8.66
CA GLN A 63 -1.99 12.68 -9.58
C GLN A 63 -0.52 12.38 -9.90
N LEU A 64 0.12 11.48 -9.15
CA LEU A 64 1.50 11.09 -9.40
C LEU A 64 1.62 10.25 -10.68
N PRO A 65 2.73 10.36 -11.43
CA PRO A 65 3.03 9.41 -12.48
C PRO A 65 3.25 8.00 -11.90
N PRO A 66 3.24 6.94 -12.73
CA PRO A 66 3.66 5.60 -12.30
C PRO A 66 5.03 5.63 -11.60
N LEU A 67 5.14 4.90 -10.48
CA LEU A 67 6.32 4.85 -9.59
C LEU A 67 7.45 3.95 -10.11
#